data_AF-A0A351A0A7-F1
#
_entry.id   AF-A0A351A0A7-F1
#
_cell.length_a   1.000
_cell.length_b   1.000
_cell.length_c   1.000
_cell.angle_alpha   90.00
_cell.angle_beta   90.00
_cell.angle_gamma   90.00
#
_symmetry.space_group_name_H-M   'P 1'
#
loop_
_entity.id
_entity.type
_entity.pdbx_description
1 polymer ?
#
loop_
_entity_poly.entity_id
_entity_poly.type
_entity_poly.pdbx_seq_one_letter_code
_entity_poly.pdbx_strand_id
1 'polypeptide(L)' 'MDQFAVRDGELLVGGIPLRRLAARVGSTPFYAYDRTLLSARVAQLRSALPTGIELHYAMKANPMPALV' A
#
# COMPACT_ATOMS: atom_id res chain seq x y z
N MET A 1 -12.08 6.52 -1.67
CA MET A 1 -10.66 6.12 -1.83
C MET A 1 -9.88 7.08 -0.98
N ASP A 2 -10.05 6.96 0.33
CA ASP A 2 -9.73 8.05 1.26
C ASP A 2 -8.35 7.83 1.87
N GLN A 3 -7.80 6.62 1.69
CA GLN A 3 -6.48 6.22 2.12
C GLN A 3 -5.35 6.87 1.30
N PHE A 4 -5.59 7.27 0.05
CA PHE A 4 -4.60 7.98 -0.77
C PHE A 4 -4.88 9.47 -0.72
N ALA A 5 -3.86 10.27 -0.39
CA ALA A 5 -3.97 11.72 -0.47
C ALA A 5 -4.17 12.17 -1.92
N VAL A 6 -4.92 13.26 -2.11
CA VAL A 6 -5.09 13.91 -3.41
C VAL A 6 -4.43 15.28 -3.37
N ARG A 7 -3.64 15.60 -4.39
CA ARG A 7 -3.08 16.95 -4.59
C ARG A 7 -3.17 17.30 -6.06
N ASP A 8 -3.65 18.51 -6.37
CA ASP A 8 -3.81 19.02 -7.74
C ASP A 8 -4.61 18.07 -8.66
N GLY A 9 -5.65 17.43 -8.10
CA GLY A 9 -6.49 16.46 -8.81
C GLY A 9 -5.86 15.09 -9.06
N GLU A 10 -4.69 14.80 -8.49
CA GLU A 10 -4.02 13.50 -8.60
C GLU A 10 -3.93 12.75 -7.28
N LEU A 11 -4.01 11.42 -7.36
CA LEU A 11 -3.64 10.54 -6.26
C LEU A 11 -2.12 10.58 -6.02
N LEU A 12 -1.75 10.61 -4.76
CA LEU A 12 -0.37 10.45 -4.30
C LEU A 12 -0.17 9.03 -3.75
N VAL A 13 0.86 8.34 -4.21
CA VAL A 13 1.31 7.05 -3.66
C VAL A 13 2.72 7.24 -3.11
N GLY A 14 2.90 7.06 -1.80
CA GLY A 14 4.15 7.40 -1.12
C GLY A 14 4.51 8.88 -1.21
N GLY A 15 3.51 9.76 -1.32
CA GLY A 15 3.69 11.20 -1.56
C GLY A 15 4.06 11.58 -3.01
N ILE A 16 4.13 10.60 -3.92
CA ILE A 16 4.50 10.82 -5.33
C ILE A 16 3.23 10.86 -6.20
N PRO A 17 3.06 11.88 -7.06
CA PRO A 17 1.93 11.92 -8.00
C PRO A 17 1.92 10.73 -8.95
N LEU A 18 0.73 10.17 -9.19
CA LEU A 18 0.55 8.97 -10.01
C LEU A 18 1.15 9.09 -11.40
N ARG A 19 1.04 10.27 -12.05
CA ARG A 19 1.64 10.49 -13.38
C ARG A 19 3.16 10.40 -13.38
N ARG A 20 3.81 10.80 -12.27
CA ARG A 20 5.26 10.67 -12.09
C ARG A 20 5.68 9.22 -11.89
N LEU A 21 4.86 8.41 -11.21
CA LEU A 21 5.11 6.97 -11.08
C LEU A 21 5.01 6.27 -12.44
N ALA A 22 3.96 6.56 -13.21
CA ALA A 22 3.80 6.01 -14.56
C ALA A 22 5.02 6.31 -15.45
N ALA A 23 5.50 7.56 -15.44
CA ALA A 23 6.69 7.96 -16.18
C ALA A 23 7.97 7.24 -15.72
N ARG A 24 8.13 6.98 -14.41
CA ARG A 24 9.27 6.24 -13.86
C ARG A 24 9.26 4.76 -14.20
N VAL A 25 8.08 4.14 -14.23
CA VAL A 25 7.92 2.73 -14.61
C VAL A 25 8.09 2.53 -16.11
N GLY A 26 7.75 3.56 -16.91
CA GLY A 26 7.98 3.60 -18.35
C GLY A 26 6.81 3.09 -19.20
N SER A 27 5.84 2.40 -18.61
CA SER A 27 4.63 1.96 -19.30
C SER A 27 3.46 1.72 -18.35
N THR A 28 2.26 1.64 -18.92
CA THR A 28 1.03 1.19 -18.27
C THR A 28 0.52 -0.08 -18.95
N PRO A 29 -0.12 -1.02 -18.21
CA PRO A 29 -0.51 -0.91 -16.80
C PRO A 29 0.63 -1.25 -15.82
N PHE A 30 0.57 -0.69 -14.62
CA PHE A 30 1.42 -1.05 -13.48
C PHE A 30 0.61 -1.06 -12.18
N TYR A 31 1.10 -1.79 -11.18
CA TYR A 31 0.56 -1.76 -9.82
C TYR A 31 1.43 -0.86 -8.93
N ALA A 32 0.78 -0.05 -8.08
CA ALA A 32 1.44 0.83 -7.12
C ALA A 32 0.96 0.52 -5.70
N TYR A 33 1.90 0.42 -4.76
CA TYR A 33 1.63 0.16 -3.36
C TYR A 33 2.23 1.29 -2.51
N ASP A 34 1.49 1.76 -1.51
CA ASP A 34 2.01 2.68 -0.51
C ASP A 34 2.38 1.90 0.77
N ARG A 35 3.67 1.90 1.11
CA ARG A 35 4.19 1.17 2.29
C ARG A 35 3.55 1.66 3.59
N THR A 36 3.29 2.97 3.71
CA THR A 36 2.71 3.55 4.93
C THR A 36 1.27 3.07 5.12
N LEU A 37 0.50 2.97 4.03
CA LEU A 37 -0.88 2.47 4.11
C LEU A 37 -0.93 0.98 4.46
N LEU A 38 0.00 0.17 3.93
CA LEU A 38 0.13 -1.23 4.31
C LEU A 38 0.46 -1.38 5.79
N SER A 39 1.46 -0.64 6.28
CA SER A 39 1.83 -0.64 7.70
C SER A 39 0.68 -0.17 8.60
N ALA A 40 -0.03 0.89 8.22
CA ALA A 40 -1.19 1.38 8.96
C ALA A 40 -2.31 0.33 9.04
N ARG A 41 -2.57 -0.40 7.94
CA ARG A 41 -3.57 -1.48 7.92
C ARG A 41 -3.20 -2.61 8.87
N VAL A 42 -1.94 -3.03 8.88
CA VAL A 42 -1.46 -4.08 9.79
C VAL A 42 -1.54 -3.62 11.24
N ALA A 43 -1.16 -2.37 11.53
CA ALA A 43 -1.26 -1.80 12.87
C ALA A 43 -2.71 -1.75 13.36
N GLN A 44 -3.64 -1.30 12.51
CA GLN A 44 -5.07 -1.27 12.81
C GLN A 44 -5.63 -2.65 13.13
N LEU A 45 -5.22 -3.69 12.38
CA LEU A 45 -5.65 -5.05 12.65
C LEU A 45 -5.08 -5.55 13.98
N ARG A 46 -3.79 -5.33 14.23
CA ARG A 46 -3.16 -5.75 15.49
C ARG A 46 -3.76 -5.07 16.71
N SER A 47 -4.14 -3.79 16.63
CA SER A 47 -4.76 -3.09 17.76
C SER A 47 -6.17 -3.56 18.07
N ALA A 48 -6.85 -4.18 17.12
CA ALA A 48 -8.17 -4.76 17.29
C ALA A 48 -8.16 -6.20 17.83
N LEU A 49 -6.99 -6.86 17.86
CA LEU A 49 -6.84 -8.25 18.31
C LEU A 49 -6.23 -8.31 19.72
N PRO A 50 -6.61 -9.30 20.55
CA PRO A 50 -5.94 -9.55 21.82
C PRO A 50 -4.44 -9.79 21.68
N THR A 51 -3.69 -9.42 22.71
CA THR A 51 -2.28 -9.78 22.83
C THR A 51 -2.12 -11.31 22.81
N GLY A 52 -1.21 -11.82 21.98
CA GLY A 52 -0.94 -13.25 21.84
C GLY A 52 -1.50 -13.91 20.57
N ILE A 53 -2.36 -13.22 19.80
CA ILE A 53 -2.76 -13.70 18.47
C ILE A 53 -1.63 -13.43 17.47
N GLU A 54 -1.17 -14.49 16.80
CA GLU A 54 -0.24 -14.38 15.68
C GLU A 54 -0.98 -13.94 14.41
N LEU A 55 -0.38 -13.01 13.69
CA LEU A 55 -0.89 -12.52 12.42
C LEU A 55 -0.01 -13.03 11.29
N HIS A 56 -0.59 -13.86 10.42
CA HIS A 56 0.08 -14.45 9.26
C HIS A 56 -0.39 -13.78 7.98
N TYR A 57 0.54 -13.37 7.11
CA TYR A 57 0.20 -12.82 5.81
C TYR A 57 -0.20 -13.93 4.84
N ALA A 58 -1.38 -13.81 4.22
CA ALA A 58 -1.85 -14.77 3.25
C ALA A 58 -1.12 -14.57 1.91
N MET A 59 -0.14 -15.41 1.60
CA MET A 59 0.67 -15.32 0.36
C MET A 59 -0.15 -15.25 -0.92
N LYS A 60 -1.34 -15.88 -0.95
CA LYS A 60 -2.27 -15.81 -2.08
C LYS A 60 -2.78 -14.40 -2.39
N ALA A 61 -2.69 -13.47 -1.44
CA ALA A 61 -3.11 -12.08 -1.63
C ALA A 61 -2.15 -11.34 -2.57
N ASN A 62 -0.85 -11.50 -2.37
CA ASN A 62 0.19 -11.07 -3.29
C ASN A 62 1.54 -11.65 -2.81
N PRO A 63 2.20 -12.55 -3.57
CA PRO A 63 3.44 -13.21 -3.13
C PRO A 63 4.71 -12.37 -3.37
N MET A 64 4.59 -11.10 -3.78
CA MET A 64 5.73 -10.24 -4.06
C MET A 64 6.64 -10.09 -2.81
N PRO A 65 7.96 -10.41 -2.90
CA PRO A 65 8.86 -10.40 -1.75
C PRO A 65 8.94 -9.09 -0.97
N ALA A 66 8.70 -7.94 -1.62
CA ALA A 66 8.73 -6.64 -0.95
C ALA A 66 7.51 -6.38 -0.02
N LEU A 67 6.47 -7.22 -0.06
CA LEU A 67 5.26 -7.13 0.76
C LEU A 67 5.24 -8.07 1.97
N VAL A 68 6.19 -9.01 2.05
CA VAL A 68 6.20 -10.08 3.05
C VAL A 68 7.30 -9.89 4.08
#